data_AF-J3NPZ7-F1
#
_entry.id   AF-J3NPZ7-F1
#
_cell.length_a   1.000
_cell.length_b   1.000
_cell.length_c   1.000
_cell.angle_alpha   90.00
_cell.angle_beta   90.00
_cell.angle_gamma   90.00
#
_symmetry.space_group_name_H-M   'P 1'
#
loop_
_entity.id
_entity.type
_entity.pdbx_description
1 polymer ?
#
loop_
_entity_poly.entity_id
_entity_poly.type
_entity_poly.pdbx_seq_one_letter_code
_entity_poly.pdbx_strand_id
1 'polypeptide(L)'
;MNLNRPHTLSNIHTPSHAQRHVLADKIKMSSKPTASPNTAPAPETQEPADPSTKPDAHGDDDAVPARFSPEQEQELLSESNDHKTQANALFASKKYDTALSKYDEAVAVCPNYLDFEVAVLKSNIAACHLKLEEWKSAATAATESLTRLEKLEKADADAAAHEAAEAAEGGGGRGGDREQRRGGGGARARG
;
A
#
# COMPACT_ATOMS: atom_id res chain seq x y z
N MET A 1 -2.99 45.12 -44.54
CA MET A 1 -2.73 44.09 -43.52
C MET A 1 -3.60 42.88 -43.85
N ASN A 2 -3.01 41.80 -44.38
CA ASN A 2 -3.75 40.64 -44.88
C ASN A 2 -3.67 39.49 -43.87
N LEU A 3 -4.83 38.99 -43.45
CA LEU A 3 -4.99 37.78 -42.64
C LEU A 3 -4.62 36.56 -43.47
N ASN A 4 -3.58 35.82 -43.08
CA ASN A 4 -3.48 34.40 -43.42
C ASN A 4 -2.51 33.69 -42.47
N ARG A 5 -3.03 33.02 -41.44
CA ARG A 5 -2.25 32.10 -40.59
C ARG A 5 -2.71 30.68 -40.93
N PRO A 6 -1.87 29.84 -41.56
CA PRO A 6 -2.26 28.47 -41.88
C PRO A 6 -2.28 27.60 -40.63
N HIS A 7 -3.34 26.80 -40.50
CA HIS A 7 -3.50 25.75 -39.51
C HIS A 7 -2.51 24.61 -39.80
N THR A 8 -1.58 24.33 -38.90
CA THR A 8 -0.74 23.12 -38.95
C THR A 8 -1.45 21.99 -38.21
N LEU A 9 -2.21 21.20 -38.96
CA LEU A 9 -2.61 19.85 -38.56
C LEU A 9 -1.43 18.88 -38.74
N SER A 10 -1.40 17.87 -37.86
CA SER A 10 -0.62 16.61 -37.95
C SER A 10 0.73 16.58 -37.22
N ASN A 11 0.78 15.86 -36.10
CA ASN A 11 1.52 14.59 -36.06
C ASN A 11 1.10 13.74 -34.84
N ILE A 12 -0.04 13.06 -34.95
CA ILE A 12 -0.45 12.02 -34.00
C ILE A 12 0.23 10.73 -34.44
N HIS A 13 1.34 10.40 -33.79
CA HIS A 13 2.07 9.15 -34.01
C HIS A 13 1.42 8.03 -33.19
N THR A 14 0.72 7.11 -33.87
CA THR A 14 0.29 5.81 -33.34
C THR A 14 0.34 4.77 -34.49
N PRO A 15 0.32 3.45 -34.23
CA PRO A 15 1.49 2.60 -34.02
C PRO A 15 1.74 1.65 -35.20
N SER A 16 2.98 1.19 -35.35
CA SER A 16 3.39 0.21 -36.36
C SER A 16 2.68 -1.14 -36.17
N HIS A 17 1.92 -1.51 -37.20
CA HIS A 17 1.10 -2.71 -37.35
C HIS A 17 1.95 -3.93 -37.79
N ALA A 18 2.92 -4.36 -36.98
CA ALA A 18 3.78 -5.47 -37.37
C ALA A 18 4.23 -6.36 -36.21
N GLN A 19 3.29 -6.89 -35.42
CA GLN A 19 3.47 -8.16 -34.71
C GLN A 19 2.12 -8.66 -34.18
N ARG A 20 1.30 -9.17 -35.09
CA ARG A 20 0.13 -10.00 -34.79
C ARG A 20 0.17 -11.21 -35.69
N HIS A 21 1.07 -12.15 -35.44
CA HIS A 21 0.99 -13.49 -36.03
C HIS A 21 1.87 -14.44 -35.22
N VAL A 22 1.22 -15.28 -34.41
CA VAL A 22 1.53 -16.69 -34.03
C VAL A 22 1.08 -16.97 -32.59
N LEU A 23 -0.16 -17.44 -32.45
CA LEU A 23 -0.51 -18.65 -31.68
C LEU A 23 -2.04 -18.85 -31.75
N ALA A 24 -2.49 -19.40 -32.87
CA ALA A 24 -3.74 -20.12 -32.93
C ALA A 24 -3.36 -21.54 -33.36
N ASP A 25 -3.52 -22.51 -32.45
CA ASP A 25 -3.98 -23.88 -32.75
C ASP A 25 -3.88 -24.79 -31.52
N LYS A 26 -4.92 -25.65 -31.36
CA LYS A 26 -5.06 -26.83 -30.46
C LYS A 26 -5.43 -26.50 -29.00
N ILE A 27 -6.52 -26.98 -28.39
CA ILE A 27 -7.29 -28.23 -28.54
C ILE A 27 -8.78 -27.96 -28.24
N LYS A 28 -9.62 -28.49 -29.13
CA LYS A 28 -11.06 -28.69 -29.00
C LYS A 28 -11.29 -30.12 -28.54
N MET A 29 -11.77 -30.35 -27.31
CA MET A 29 -12.49 -31.58 -26.97
C MET A 29 -13.58 -31.27 -25.95
N SER A 30 -14.82 -31.21 -26.44
CA SER A 30 -16.02 -31.35 -25.62
C SER A 30 -16.27 -32.85 -25.41
N SER A 31 -16.56 -33.28 -24.18
CA SER A 31 -17.36 -34.48 -23.91
C SER A 31 -17.82 -34.45 -22.46
N LYS A 32 -19.12 -34.23 -22.27
CA LYS A 32 -19.86 -34.54 -21.04
C LYS A 32 -20.42 -35.96 -21.23
N PRO A 33 -20.46 -36.79 -20.18
CA PRO A 33 -21.77 -37.35 -19.86
C PRO A 33 -22.04 -37.46 -18.35
N THR A 34 -23.33 -37.33 -18.07
CA THR A 34 -24.05 -37.54 -16.81
C THR A 34 -24.25 -39.02 -16.50
N ALA A 35 -24.11 -39.44 -15.24
CA ALA A 35 -25.06 -40.34 -14.54
C ALA A 35 -24.52 -40.73 -13.14
N SER A 36 -25.24 -40.32 -12.09
CA SER A 36 -25.37 -41.12 -10.86
C SER A 36 -26.34 -42.28 -11.12
N PRO A 37 -26.28 -43.40 -10.37
CA PRO A 37 -27.07 -43.45 -9.15
C PRO A 37 -26.42 -44.17 -7.94
N ASN A 38 -27.01 -43.83 -6.81
CA ASN A 38 -26.82 -44.20 -5.41
C ASN A 38 -26.97 -45.71 -5.12
N THR A 39 -26.22 -46.25 -4.14
CA THR A 39 -26.71 -47.19 -3.10
C THR A 39 -25.62 -47.38 -2.02
N ALA A 40 -25.86 -46.81 -0.83
CA ALA A 40 -25.23 -47.19 0.44
C ALA A 40 -25.86 -48.51 0.98
N PRO A 41 -25.25 -49.21 1.96
CA PRO A 41 -25.37 -48.79 3.36
C PRO A 41 -24.08 -48.94 4.22
N ALA A 42 -24.05 -48.17 5.30
CA ALA A 42 -23.10 -48.20 6.44
C ALA A 42 -23.39 -49.42 7.38
N PRO A 43 -22.77 -49.64 8.59
CA PRO A 43 -22.25 -48.64 9.56
C PRO A 43 -21.01 -49.03 10.43
N GLU A 44 -20.66 -48.10 11.34
CA GLU A 44 -19.84 -48.22 12.58
C GLU A 44 -18.30 -48.35 12.43
N THR A 45 -17.46 -47.58 13.13
CA THR A 45 -17.50 -47.15 14.54
C THR A 45 -16.80 -45.79 14.78
N GLN A 46 -17.34 -44.99 15.71
CA GLN A 46 -16.79 -43.74 16.27
C GLN A 46 -15.96 -43.97 17.55
N GLU A 47 -14.84 -43.23 17.67
CA GLU A 47 -14.21 -42.54 18.86
C GLU A 47 -13.92 -43.29 20.19
N PRO A 48 -13.15 -42.76 21.19
CA PRO A 48 -12.60 -41.38 21.40
C PRO A 48 -11.12 -41.25 21.92
N ALA A 49 -10.62 -39.99 22.06
CA ALA A 49 -9.79 -39.38 23.15
C ALA A 49 -8.46 -40.05 23.65
N ASP A 50 -7.34 -39.41 24.04
CA ASP A 50 -6.80 -38.03 24.18
C ASP A 50 -5.32 -38.19 24.73
N PRO A 51 -4.64 -37.22 25.39
CA PRO A 51 -3.48 -36.47 24.91
C PRO A 51 -2.13 -36.77 25.59
N SER A 52 -1.02 -36.33 24.99
CA SER A 52 0.12 -35.63 25.66
C SER A 52 1.41 -35.79 24.89
N THR A 53 1.95 -34.70 24.33
CA THR A 53 3.36 -34.34 24.54
C THR A 53 3.52 -32.82 24.33
N LYS A 54 3.61 -32.09 25.44
CA LYS A 54 4.22 -30.75 25.47
C LYS A 54 5.74 -30.87 25.26
N PRO A 55 6.40 -29.79 24.85
CA PRO A 55 7.19 -29.10 25.86
C PRO A 55 6.84 -27.61 25.93
N ASP A 56 6.80 -27.14 27.18
CA ASP A 56 6.60 -25.76 27.59
C ASP A 56 7.78 -24.83 27.22
N ALA A 57 7.41 -23.56 27.03
CA ALA A 57 8.06 -22.35 27.54
C ALA A 57 9.43 -21.87 26.99
N HIS A 58 9.35 -20.88 26.11
CA HIS A 58 10.04 -19.57 26.18
C HIS A 58 9.54 -18.75 24.98
N GLY A 59 9.11 -17.50 25.06
CA GLY A 59 9.00 -16.52 26.13
C GLY A 59 8.15 -15.38 25.56
N ASP A 60 7.60 -14.59 26.46
CA ASP A 60 7.01 -13.27 26.20
C ASP A 60 7.99 -12.44 25.34
N ASP A 61 7.63 -12.12 24.09
CA ASP A 61 8.30 -11.07 23.32
C ASP A 61 7.20 -10.26 22.62
N ASP A 62 7.12 -9.02 23.08
CA ASP A 62 6.29 -7.91 22.61
C ASP A 62 6.04 -7.99 21.10
N ALA A 63 4.77 -7.95 20.69
CA ALA A 63 4.35 -7.99 19.29
C ALA A 63 4.78 -6.70 18.55
N VAL A 64 6.07 -6.58 18.24
CA VAL A 64 6.57 -5.68 17.21
C VAL A 64 5.96 -6.20 15.91
N PRO A 65 5.09 -5.44 15.21
CA PRO A 65 4.64 -5.87 13.90
C PRO A 65 5.91 -6.06 13.07
N ALA A 66 6.13 -7.27 12.57
CA ALA A 66 7.28 -7.61 11.74
C ALA A 66 7.27 -6.71 10.50
N ARG A 67 7.82 -5.51 10.63
CA ARG A 67 8.11 -4.61 9.53
C ARG A 67 9.17 -5.34 8.72
N PHE A 68 8.89 -5.53 7.44
CA PHE A 68 9.89 -6.05 6.52
C PHE A 68 11.12 -5.15 6.58
N SER A 69 12.30 -5.69 6.25
CA SER A 69 13.44 -4.82 6.06
C SER A 69 13.10 -3.79 4.97
N PRO A 70 13.62 -2.56 5.03
CA PRO A 70 13.28 -1.52 4.05
C PRO A 70 13.55 -1.98 2.60
N GLU A 71 14.54 -2.85 2.38
CA GLU A 71 14.78 -3.47 1.07
C GLU A 71 13.67 -4.45 0.65
N GLN A 72 13.23 -5.34 1.54
CA GLN A 72 12.13 -6.29 1.25
C GLN A 72 10.79 -5.58 1.05
N GLU A 73 10.56 -4.51 1.82
CA GLU A 73 9.39 -3.65 1.64
C GLU A 73 9.40 -2.97 0.28
N GLN A 74 10.55 -2.43 -0.14
CA GLN A 74 10.72 -1.83 -1.45
C GLN A 74 10.43 -2.84 -2.57
N GLU A 75 10.86 -4.11 -2.42
CA GLU A 75 10.56 -5.18 -3.38
C GLU A 75 9.05 -5.46 -3.47
N LEU A 76 8.37 -5.65 -2.33
CA LEU A 76 6.92 -5.86 -2.28
C LEU A 76 6.14 -4.66 -2.84
N LEU A 77 6.59 -3.45 -2.54
CA LEU A 77 6.03 -2.22 -3.11
C LEU A 77 6.27 -2.12 -4.60
N SER A 78 7.44 -2.52 -5.09
CA SER A 78 7.74 -2.55 -6.51
C SER A 78 6.82 -3.53 -7.22
N GLU A 79 6.66 -4.74 -6.68
CA GLU A 79 5.75 -5.75 -7.23
C GLU A 79 4.31 -5.24 -7.27
N SER A 80 3.83 -4.64 -6.18
CA SER A 80 2.51 -4.00 -6.16
C SER A 80 2.37 -2.87 -7.18
N ASN A 81 3.41 -2.05 -7.36
CA ASN A 81 3.44 -1.00 -8.37
C ASN A 81 3.45 -1.56 -9.80
N ASP A 82 4.04 -2.72 -10.03
CA ASP A 82 3.97 -3.42 -11.31
C ASP A 82 2.53 -3.89 -11.60
N HIS A 83 1.85 -4.47 -10.61
CA HIS A 83 0.43 -4.81 -10.71
C HIS A 83 -0.44 -3.57 -10.96
N LYS A 84 -0.18 -2.46 -10.24
CA LYS A 84 -0.84 -1.16 -10.46
C LYS A 84 -0.65 -0.66 -11.89
N THR A 85 0.56 -0.78 -12.43
CA THR A 85 0.88 -0.35 -13.80
C THR A 85 0.14 -1.21 -14.84
N GLN A 86 0.08 -2.52 -14.63
CA GLN A 86 -0.73 -3.42 -15.47
C GLN A 86 -2.22 -3.09 -15.40
N ALA A 87 -2.74 -2.82 -14.19
CA ALA A 87 -4.12 -2.42 -13.98
C ALA A 87 -4.44 -1.08 -14.66
N ASN A 88 -3.54 -0.09 -14.60
CA ASN A 88 -3.66 1.17 -15.33
C ASN A 88 -3.74 0.96 -16.85
N ALA A 89 -2.94 0.05 -17.41
CA ALA A 89 -3.01 -0.29 -18.84
C ALA A 89 -4.36 -0.93 -19.21
N LEU A 90 -4.91 -1.79 -18.34
CA LEU A 90 -6.24 -2.38 -18.53
C LEU A 90 -7.35 -1.34 -18.38
N PHE A 91 -7.22 -0.42 -17.43
CA PHE A 91 -8.13 0.71 -17.23
C PHE A 91 -8.18 1.61 -18.47
N ALA A 92 -7.02 1.96 -19.04
CA ALA A 92 -6.92 2.70 -20.29
C ALA A 92 -7.55 1.94 -21.48
N SER A 93 -7.50 0.60 -21.45
CA SER A 93 -8.13 -0.29 -22.43
C SER A 93 -9.63 -0.52 -22.19
N LYS A 94 -10.23 0.18 -21.21
CA LYS A 94 -11.64 0.04 -20.79
C LYS A 94 -12.04 -1.34 -20.27
N LYS A 95 -11.06 -2.16 -19.86
CA LYS A 95 -11.28 -3.49 -19.26
C LYS A 95 -11.34 -3.36 -17.73
N TYR A 96 -12.36 -2.68 -17.22
CA TYR A 96 -12.43 -2.31 -15.81
C TYR A 96 -12.54 -3.52 -14.86
N ASP A 97 -13.25 -4.57 -15.27
CA ASP A 97 -13.41 -5.80 -14.48
C ASP A 97 -12.05 -6.52 -14.26
N THR A 98 -11.27 -6.69 -15.33
CA THR A 98 -9.91 -7.25 -15.21
C THR A 98 -8.95 -6.31 -14.50
N ALA A 99 -9.13 -4.99 -14.64
CA ALA A 99 -8.34 -4.00 -13.92
C ALA A 99 -8.60 -4.07 -12.40
N LEU A 100 -9.86 -4.29 -11.98
CA LEU A 100 -10.21 -4.50 -10.58
C LEU A 100 -9.46 -5.67 -9.97
N SER A 101 -9.50 -6.85 -10.61
CA SER A 101 -8.77 -8.02 -10.11
C SER A 101 -7.28 -7.74 -9.96
N LYS A 102 -6.69 -6.98 -10.90
CA LYS A 102 -5.27 -6.61 -10.84
C LYS A 102 -4.96 -5.60 -9.73
N TYR A 103 -5.87 -4.68 -9.44
CA TYR A 103 -5.73 -3.81 -8.27
C TYR A 103 -5.90 -4.57 -6.95
N ASP A 104 -6.81 -5.55 -6.88
CA ASP A 104 -6.96 -6.39 -5.70
C ASP A 104 -5.69 -7.25 -5.45
N GLU A 105 -5.08 -7.79 -6.51
CA GLU A 105 -3.75 -8.43 -6.44
C GLU A 105 -2.70 -7.46 -5.86
N ALA A 106 -2.65 -6.21 -6.36
CA ALA A 106 -1.72 -5.19 -5.86
C ALA A 106 -1.93 -4.88 -4.37
N VAL A 107 -3.19 -4.78 -3.92
CA VAL A 107 -3.53 -4.56 -2.51
C VAL A 107 -3.14 -5.75 -1.63
N ALA A 108 -3.20 -6.97 -2.15
CA ALA A 108 -2.80 -8.17 -1.42
C ALA A 108 -1.28 -8.30 -1.25
N VAL A 109 -0.50 -7.81 -2.22
CA VAL A 109 0.98 -7.79 -2.15
C VAL A 109 1.48 -6.62 -1.30
N CYS A 110 0.75 -5.50 -1.26
CA CYS A 110 1.10 -4.35 -0.45
C CYS A 110 1.05 -4.66 1.06
N PRO A 111 2.11 -4.36 1.82
CA PRO A 111 2.07 -4.39 3.28
C PRO A 111 0.97 -3.49 3.83
N ASN A 112 0.12 -4.02 4.72
CA ASN A 112 -1.07 -3.32 5.20
C ASN A 112 -0.78 -2.08 6.07
N TYR A 113 0.45 -1.95 6.58
CA TYR A 113 0.90 -0.78 7.34
C TYR A 113 1.30 0.41 6.45
N LEU A 114 1.38 0.22 5.13
CA LEU A 114 1.64 1.29 4.16
C LEU A 114 0.32 1.90 3.72
N ASP A 115 -0.28 2.65 4.62
CA ASP A 115 -1.60 3.22 4.44
C ASP A 115 -1.69 4.13 3.20
N PHE A 116 -0.62 4.85 2.85
CA PHE A 116 -0.56 5.67 1.62
C PHE A 116 -0.73 4.82 0.36
N GLU A 117 0.10 3.78 0.20
CA GLU A 117 0.07 2.94 -1.01
C GLU A 117 -1.24 2.19 -1.14
N VAL A 118 -1.76 1.64 -0.04
CA VAL A 118 -3.07 0.97 -0.04
C VAL A 118 -4.19 1.97 -0.33
N ALA A 119 -4.13 3.20 0.19
CA ALA A 119 -5.11 4.24 -0.12
C ALA A 119 -5.10 4.58 -1.63
N VAL A 120 -3.92 4.79 -2.22
CA VAL A 120 -3.79 5.06 -3.66
C VAL A 120 -4.42 3.94 -4.49
N LEU A 121 -4.15 2.68 -4.16
CA LEU A 121 -4.74 1.53 -4.85
C LEU A 121 -6.27 1.49 -4.71
N LYS A 122 -6.80 1.70 -3.49
CA LYS A 122 -8.25 1.75 -3.24
C LYS A 122 -8.95 2.89 -3.98
N SER A 123 -8.31 4.05 -4.11
CA SER A 123 -8.86 5.16 -4.90
C SER A 123 -9.00 4.81 -6.39
N ASN A 124 -8.06 4.03 -6.94
CA ASN A 124 -8.11 3.56 -8.32
C ASN A 124 -9.15 2.45 -8.51
N ILE A 125 -9.33 1.58 -7.52
CA ILE A 125 -10.45 0.59 -7.47
C ILE A 125 -11.79 1.33 -7.49
N ALA A 126 -11.95 2.38 -6.67
CA ALA A 126 -13.14 3.22 -6.69
C ALA A 126 -13.38 3.83 -8.08
N ALA A 127 -12.33 4.32 -8.75
CA ALA A 127 -12.44 4.81 -10.12
C ALA A 127 -12.90 3.74 -11.11
N CYS A 128 -12.47 2.48 -10.95
CA CYS A 128 -12.97 1.36 -11.75
C CYS A 128 -14.45 1.10 -11.50
N HIS A 129 -14.89 1.07 -10.24
CA HIS A 129 -16.31 0.92 -9.88
C HIS A 129 -17.17 2.06 -10.43
N LEU A 130 -16.66 3.30 -10.45
CA LEU A 130 -17.35 4.43 -11.09
C LEU A 130 -17.54 4.21 -12.60
N LYS A 131 -16.57 3.57 -13.28
CA LYS A 131 -16.70 3.24 -14.70
C LYS A 131 -17.63 2.07 -14.98
N LEU A 132 -17.86 1.21 -13.99
CA LEU A 132 -18.82 0.10 -14.03
C LEU A 132 -20.20 0.48 -13.50
N GLU A 133 -20.40 1.73 -13.07
CA GLU A 133 -21.64 2.22 -12.47
C GLU A 133 -22.03 1.50 -11.16
N GLU A 134 -21.04 0.92 -10.47
CA GLU A 134 -21.19 0.25 -9.18
C GLU A 134 -21.02 1.25 -8.04
N TRP A 135 -22.00 2.16 -7.89
CA TRP A 135 -21.90 3.34 -7.02
C TRP A 135 -21.66 3.02 -5.55
N LYS A 136 -22.23 1.91 -5.05
CA LYS A 136 -22.07 1.49 -3.65
C LYS A 136 -20.65 1.05 -3.37
N SER A 137 -20.12 0.16 -4.21
CA SER A 137 -18.75 -0.33 -4.11
C SER A 137 -17.74 0.79 -4.32
N ALA A 138 -18.01 1.71 -5.24
CA ALA A 138 -17.19 2.91 -5.44
C ALA A 138 -17.12 3.78 -4.18
N ALA A 139 -18.27 4.05 -3.54
CA ALA A 139 -18.32 4.84 -2.31
C ALA A 139 -17.55 4.14 -1.17
N THR A 140 -17.74 2.84 -0.98
CA THR A 140 -17.03 2.06 0.04
C THR A 140 -15.52 2.11 -0.18
N ALA A 141 -15.04 1.82 -1.40
CA ALA A 141 -13.61 1.86 -1.71
C ALA A 141 -13.01 3.26 -1.53
N ALA A 142 -13.73 4.32 -1.91
CA ALA A 142 -13.30 5.70 -1.69
C ALA A 142 -13.24 6.06 -0.20
N THR A 143 -14.24 5.68 0.60
CA THR A 143 -14.23 5.90 2.05
C THR A 143 -13.07 5.17 2.72
N GLU A 144 -12.83 3.91 2.36
CA GLU A 144 -11.69 3.15 2.89
C GLU A 144 -10.34 3.77 2.53
N SER A 145 -10.20 4.35 1.34
CA SER A 145 -9.03 5.13 0.95
C SER A 145 -8.85 6.35 1.85
N LEU A 146 -9.92 7.12 2.09
CA LEU A 146 -9.87 8.32 2.93
C LEU A 146 -9.55 8.00 4.39
N THR A 147 -10.16 6.95 4.96
CA THR A 147 -9.89 6.51 6.33
C THR A 147 -8.43 6.11 6.53
N ARG A 148 -7.77 5.54 5.51
CA ARG A 148 -6.33 5.24 5.58
C ARG A 148 -5.46 6.50 5.54
N LEU A 149 -5.79 7.45 4.67
CA LEU A 149 -5.08 8.73 4.60
C LEU A 149 -5.25 9.54 5.90
N GLU A 150 -6.45 9.58 6.47
CA GLU A 150 -6.71 10.26 7.75
C GLU A 150 -5.89 9.66 8.90
N LYS A 151 -5.75 8.34 8.93
CA LYS A 151 -4.88 7.65 9.91
C LYS A 151 -3.41 8.04 9.73
N LEU A 152 -2.96 8.14 8.49
CA LEU A 152 -1.59 8.52 8.17
C LEU A 152 -1.30 9.97 8.57
N GLU A 153 -2.19 10.90 8.22
CA GLU A 153 -2.08 12.31 8.64
C GLU A 153 -2.04 12.46 10.17
N LYS A 154 -2.86 11.68 10.88
CA LYS A 154 -2.84 11.67 12.35
C LYS A 154 -1.54 11.12 12.91
N ALA A 155 -1.02 10.02 12.37
CA ALA A 155 0.23 9.43 12.80
C ALA A 155 1.41 10.40 12.60
N ASP A 156 1.46 11.10 11.47
CA ASP A 156 2.47 12.12 11.19
C ASP A 156 2.37 13.32 12.16
N ALA A 157 1.14 13.75 12.49
CA ALA A 157 0.91 14.82 13.44
C ALA A 157 1.34 14.43 14.87
N ASP A 158 1.03 13.20 15.30
CA ASP A 158 1.43 12.67 16.61
C ASP A 158 2.97 12.52 16.70
N ALA A 159 3.63 12.06 15.62
CA ALA A 159 5.09 11.99 15.53
C ALA A 159 5.74 13.39 15.61
N ALA A 160 5.22 14.37 14.87
CA ALA A 160 5.71 15.74 14.92
C ALA A 160 5.53 16.40 16.30
N ALA A 161 4.42 16.11 16.99
CA ALA A 161 4.18 16.59 18.34
C ALA A 161 5.16 15.99 19.36
N HIS A 162 5.49 14.70 19.22
CA HIS A 162 6.48 14.03 20.07
C HIS A 162 7.89 14.59 19.84
N GLU A 163 8.32 14.77 18.58
CA GLU A 163 9.62 15.39 18.25
C GLU A 163 9.73 16.82 18.80
N ALA A 164 8.65 17.61 18.71
CA ALA A 164 8.63 18.97 19.25
C ALA A 164 8.72 19.00 20.79
N ALA A 165 8.12 18.02 21.47
CA ALA A 165 8.20 17.88 22.93
C ALA A 165 9.61 17.45 23.39
N GLU A 166 10.23 16.51 22.68
CA GLU A 166 11.59 16.04 22.99
C GLU A 166 12.65 17.14 22.76
N ALA A 167 12.49 17.91 21.68
CA ALA A 167 13.34 19.07 21.40
C ALA A 167 13.22 20.18 22.48
N ALA A 168 12.06 20.27 23.14
CA ALA A 168 11.84 21.23 24.23
C ALA A 168 12.47 20.79 25.56
N GLU A 169 12.53 19.48 25.86
CA GLU A 169 13.18 18.96 27.08
C GLU A 169 14.71 18.84 26.95
N GLY A 170 15.26 18.60 25.75
CA GLY A 170 16.71 18.48 25.52
C GLY A 170 17.54 19.77 25.69
N GLY A 171 16.88 20.93 25.83
CA GLY A 171 17.55 22.25 25.97
C GLY A 171 17.95 22.64 27.40
N GLY A 172 17.58 21.85 28.41
CA GLY A 172 17.70 22.22 29.82
C GLY A 172 18.95 21.70 30.54
N GLY A 173 20.17 21.98 30.08
CA GLY A 173 21.34 21.53 30.86
C GLY A 173 22.72 21.96 30.39
N ARG A 174 23.18 23.15 30.82
CA ARG A 174 24.50 23.43 31.44
C ARG A 174 24.79 24.93 31.50
N GLY A 175 24.94 25.48 32.71
CA GLY A 175 25.52 26.81 32.89
C GLY A 175 25.25 27.54 34.21
N GLY A 176 24.96 26.84 35.31
CA GLY A 176 25.02 27.43 36.66
C GLY A 176 26.41 27.24 37.28
N ASP A 177 26.82 28.24 38.08
CA ASP A 177 27.97 28.29 39.00
C ASP A 177 29.35 28.73 38.49
N ARG A 178 29.64 30.04 38.66
CA ARG A 178 30.81 30.46 39.47
C ARG A 178 30.64 31.85 40.09
N GLU A 179 30.10 31.83 41.31
CA GLU A 179 30.64 32.45 42.54
C GLU A 179 31.35 33.81 42.46
N GLN A 180 30.78 34.76 43.19
CA GLN A 180 31.35 36.03 43.60
C GLN A 180 32.67 35.86 44.35
N ARG A 181 33.74 36.56 43.95
CA ARG A 181 34.76 37.00 44.92
C ARG A 181 35.15 38.46 44.72
N ARG A 182 34.90 39.18 45.81
CA ARG A 182 35.24 40.56 46.16
C ARG A 182 36.65 40.99 45.76
N GLY A 183 36.75 42.27 45.38
CA GLY A 183 37.64 43.22 46.05
C GLY A 183 38.91 43.61 45.31
N GLY A 184 39.17 44.92 45.27
CA GLY A 184 40.51 45.48 45.12
C GLY A 184 40.59 46.58 44.07
N GLY A 185 40.73 47.83 44.54
CA GLY A 185 40.79 49.01 43.69
C GLY A 185 42.14 49.26 43.00
N GLY A 186 42.19 50.35 42.24
CA GLY A 186 43.42 50.90 41.66
C GLY A 186 43.11 51.81 40.47
N ALA A 187 42.87 53.10 40.71
CA ALA A 187 43.76 54.20 40.28
C ALA A 187 43.86 54.40 38.74
N ARG A 188 43.17 55.42 38.20
CA ARG A 188 43.77 56.71 37.76
C ARG A 188 44.91 56.58 36.74
N ALA A 189 44.71 57.12 35.54
CA ALA A 189 45.47 58.26 35.02
C ALA A 189 44.92 58.72 33.67
N ARG A 190 44.72 60.04 33.56
CA ARG A 190 44.56 60.79 32.31
C ARG A 190 45.96 61.09 31.76
N GLY A 191 46.09 61.13 30.45
CA GLY A 191 47.21 61.69 29.70
C GLY A 191 46.70 62.07 28.32
#